data_AF-A0A920HJ39-F1
#
_entry.id   AF-A0A920HJ39-F1
#
_cell.length_a   1.000
_cell.length_b   1.000
_cell.length_c   1.000
_cell.angle_alpha   90.00
_cell.angle_beta   90.00
_cell.angle_gamma   90.00
#
_symmetry.space_group_name_H-M   'P 1'
#
loop_
_entity.id
_entity.type
_entity.pdbx_description
1 polymer ?
#
loop_
_entity_poly.entity_id
_entity_poly.type
_entity_poly.pdbx_seq_one_letter_code
_entity_poly.pdbx_strand_id
1 'polypeptide(L)'
;MTRGCWLTQYLTILLIQPFFSTSDKLEIGDIPFISHNVKPTRTEALEYYRRVCDSWSLNLDLYNEVLDIKNKKSYFELNTQNGIIKSKRIVICTGFYDIPYLLNIPGEELDKVLHYYNESHPYYKMNIAIVGAGNSAVDVALDTYRKGAKSVTMGYSRKRENLERI
;
A
#
# COMPACT_ATOMS: atom_id res chain seq x y z
N MET A 1 -7.95 8.51 8.63
CA MET A 1 -8.62 7.20 8.85
C MET A 1 -7.53 6.14 8.75
N THR A 2 -6.79 5.96 9.83
CA THR A 2 -5.55 5.17 9.86
C THR A 2 -5.87 3.69 9.89
N ARG A 3 -5.54 3.02 8.79
CA ARG A 3 -5.66 1.59 8.59
C ARG A 3 -4.33 0.96 9.04
N GLY A 4 -4.37 -0.19 9.72
CA GLY A 4 -3.17 -0.82 10.27
C GLY A 4 -2.10 -1.07 9.21
N CYS A 5 -0.81 -1.00 9.58
CA CYS A 5 0.29 -0.96 8.62
C CYS A 5 0.38 -2.16 7.67
N TRP A 6 -0.13 -3.33 8.09
CA TRP A 6 -0.23 -4.54 7.26
C TRP A 6 -1.34 -4.44 6.20
N LEU A 7 -2.44 -3.77 6.53
CA LEU A 7 -3.52 -3.49 5.56
C LEU A 7 -3.01 -2.54 4.49
N THR A 8 -2.23 -1.51 4.86
CA THR A 8 -1.79 -0.48 3.92
C THR A 8 -0.81 -1.00 2.86
N GLN A 9 0.09 -1.93 3.21
CA GLN A 9 1.08 -2.47 2.24
C GLN A 9 0.43 -3.15 1.02
N TYR A 10 -0.82 -3.62 1.16
CA TYR A 10 -1.53 -4.34 0.09
C TYR A 10 -2.85 -3.69 -0.35
N LEU A 11 -3.38 -2.69 0.37
CA LEU A 11 -4.69 -2.12 0.06
C LEU A 11 -4.72 -1.17 -1.13
N THR A 12 -3.61 -0.52 -1.48
CA THR A 12 -3.64 0.61 -2.43
C THR A 12 -3.20 0.25 -3.85
N ILE A 13 -2.65 -0.96 -4.07
CA ILE A 13 -2.15 -1.40 -5.38
C ILE A 13 -2.87 -2.63 -5.95
N LEU A 14 -3.58 -3.41 -5.13
CA LEU A 14 -4.18 -4.69 -5.56
C LEU A 14 -5.67 -4.77 -5.22
N LEU A 15 -6.46 -3.80 -5.66
CA LEU A 15 -7.92 -3.87 -5.50
C LEU A 15 -8.55 -4.94 -6.41
N ILE A 16 -7.84 -5.41 -7.44
CA ILE A 16 -8.39 -6.36 -8.42
C ILE A 16 -7.46 -7.56 -8.71
N GLN A 17 -6.14 -7.44 -8.60
CA GLN A 17 -5.20 -8.50 -9.02
C GLN A 17 -4.68 -9.36 -7.85
N PRO A 18 -4.40 -10.66 -8.08
CA PRO A 18 -3.71 -11.50 -7.11
C PRO A 18 -2.28 -10.99 -6.86
N PHE A 19 -1.71 -11.40 -5.73
CA PHE A 19 -0.36 -11.01 -5.35
C PHE A 19 0.67 -11.45 -6.39
N PHE A 20 1.77 -10.70 -6.51
CA PHE A 20 2.90 -11.15 -7.32
C PHE A 20 3.58 -12.39 -6.71
N SER A 21 3.68 -12.41 -5.39
CA SER A 21 4.26 -13.50 -4.60
C SER A 21 3.28 -14.66 -4.42
N THR A 22 3.86 -15.86 -4.27
CA THR A 22 3.14 -17.07 -3.92
C THR A 22 2.81 -17.11 -2.43
N SER A 23 1.85 -17.95 -2.03
CA SER A 23 1.37 -17.96 -0.64
C SER A 23 2.46 -18.32 0.37
N ASP A 24 3.32 -19.30 0.06
CA ASP A 24 4.49 -19.71 0.85
C ASP A 24 5.47 -18.56 1.13
N LYS A 25 5.63 -17.63 0.17
CA LYS A 25 6.50 -16.45 0.34
C LYS A 25 5.87 -15.34 1.18
N LEU A 26 4.56 -15.40 1.42
CA LEU A 26 3.82 -14.44 2.22
C LEU A 26 3.54 -14.95 3.64
N GLU A 27 3.96 -16.17 3.95
CA GLU A 27 3.83 -16.79 5.26
C GLU A 27 4.68 -16.07 6.31
N ILE A 28 4.11 -15.85 7.48
CA ILE A 28 4.75 -15.22 8.63
C ILE A 28 4.32 -15.91 9.93
N GLY A 29 5.19 -15.81 10.94
CA GLY A 29 4.87 -16.28 12.29
C GLY A 29 4.56 -17.78 12.35
N ASP A 30 5.22 -18.60 11.53
CA ASP A 30 5.08 -20.06 11.48
C ASP A 30 3.64 -20.55 11.24
N ILE A 31 2.82 -19.74 10.56
CA ILE A 31 1.43 -20.06 10.23
C ILE A 31 1.30 -20.23 8.71
N PRO A 32 0.93 -21.42 8.21
CA PRO A 32 0.78 -21.69 6.79
C PRO A 32 -0.29 -20.81 6.12
N PHE A 33 0.01 -20.32 4.92
CA PHE A 33 -0.92 -19.55 4.10
C PHE A 33 -1.52 -20.44 3.01
N ILE A 34 -2.67 -21.01 3.32
CA ILE A 34 -3.45 -21.83 2.39
C ILE A 34 -4.29 -20.92 1.50
N SER A 35 -4.01 -20.94 0.19
CA SER A 35 -4.79 -20.24 -0.85
C SER A 35 -5.33 -21.23 -1.89
N HIS A 36 -6.45 -20.88 -2.51
CA HIS A 36 -7.00 -21.65 -3.63
C HIS A 36 -6.13 -21.60 -4.89
N ASN A 37 -5.34 -20.53 -5.03
CA ASN A 37 -4.45 -20.32 -6.17
C ASN A 37 -3.00 -20.23 -5.70
N VAL A 38 -2.06 -20.45 -6.63
CA VAL A 38 -0.62 -20.27 -6.36
C VAL A 38 -0.31 -18.86 -5.86
N LYS A 39 -1.03 -17.86 -6.38
CA LYS A 39 -0.94 -16.46 -5.99
C LYS A 39 -2.24 -16.05 -5.29
N PRO A 40 -2.20 -15.72 -3.99
CA PRO A 40 -3.42 -15.40 -3.26
C PRO A 40 -4.03 -14.10 -3.73
N THR A 41 -5.33 -13.96 -3.52
CA THR A 41 -6.07 -12.72 -3.67
C THR A 41 -5.94 -11.84 -2.43
N ARG A 42 -6.31 -10.56 -2.56
CA ARG A 42 -6.39 -9.62 -1.43
C ARG A 42 -7.26 -10.17 -0.29
N THR A 43 -8.41 -10.74 -0.59
CA THR A 43 -9.34 -11.26 0.41
C THR A 43 -8.72 -12.43 1.19
N GLU A 44 -8.02 -13.35 0.50
CA GLU A 44 -7.30 -14.45 1.14
C GLU A 44 -6.19 -13.94 2.06
N ALA A 45 -5.42 -12.93 1.64
CA ALA A 45 -4.36 -12.35 2.47
C ALA A 45 -4.90 -11.65 3.73
N LEU A 46 -6.01 -10.93 3.62
CA LEU A 46 -6.64 -10.28 4.77
C LEU A 46 -7.13 -11.29 5.80
N GLU A 47 -7.73 -12.39 5.34
CA GLU A 47 -8.17 -13.48 6.21
C GLU A 47 -6.98 -14.19 6.85
N TYR A 48 -5.93 -14.44 6.08
CA TYR A 48 -4.68 -15.01 6.58
C TYR A 48 -4.05 -14.18 7.71
N TYR A 49 -3.84 -12.88 7.50
CA TYR A 49 -3.21 -12.04 8.53
C TYR A 49 -4.07 -11.86 9.78
N ARG A 50 -5.41 -11.93 9.67
CA ARG A 50 -6.30 -12.00 10.86
C ARG A 50 -6.04 -13.26 11.67
N ARG A 51 -5.97 -14.41 11.00
CA ARG A 51 -5.65 -15.70 11.66
C ARG A 51 -4.27 -15.69 12.31
N VAL A 52 -3.29 -15.02 11.71
CA VAL A 52 -1.97 -14.83 12.34
C VAL A 52 -2.10 -14.08 13.66
N CYS A 53 -2.84 -12.96 13.67
CA CYS A 53 -3.09 -12.21 14.90
C CYS A 53 -3.80 -13.04 15.97
N ASP A 54 -4.83 -13.79 15.60
CA ASP A 54 -5.62 -14.61 16.51
C ASP A 54 -4.80 -15.77 17.10
N SER A 55 -4.04 -16.47 16.25
CA SER A 55 -3.22 -17.62 16.63
C SER A 55 -2.14 -17.24 17.65
N TRP A 56 -1.56 -16.05 17.52
CA TRP A 56 -0.59 -15.51 18.46
C TRP A 56 -1.21 -14.65 19.58
N SER A 57 -2.54 -14.52 19.61
CA SER A 57 -3.27 -13.69 20.57
C SER A 57 -2.67 -12.28 20.71
N LEU A 58 -2.35 -11.66 19.56
CA LEU A 58 -1.71 -10.34 19.55
C LEU A 58 -2.62 -9.29 20.18
N ASN A 59 -2.05 -8.46 21.04
CA ASN A 59 -2.77 -7.33 21.62
C ASN A 59 -2.86 -6.19 20.61
N LEU A 60 -4.01 -6.06 19.95
CA LEU A 60 -4.25 -5.08 18.89
C LEU A 60 -5.08 -3.91 19.42
N ASP A 61 -4.58 -2.70 19.23
CA ASP A 61 -5.32 -1.46 19.41
C ASP A 61 -5.58 -0.83 18.03
N LEU A 62 -6.64 -1.29 17.38
CA LEU A 62 -6.99 -0.90 16.01
C LEU A 62 -7.69 0.47 15.99
N TYR A 63 -7.55 1.19 14.87
CA TYR A 63 -8.11 2.54 14.69
C TYR A 63 -7.59 3.54 15.73
N ASN A 64 -6.40 3.30 16.28
CA ASN A 64 -5.72 4.20 17.19
C ASN A 64 -4.42 4.73 16.57
N GLU A 65 -4.49 5.89 15.93
CA GLU A 65 -3.31 6.51 15.31
C GLU A 65 -2.31 7.00 16.35
N VAL A 66 -1.03 6.68 16.16
CA VAL A 66 0.06 7.34 16.90
C VAL A 66 0.38 8.65 16.20
N LEU A 67 0.11 9.77 16.87
CA LEU A 67 0.30 11.13 16.35
C LEU A 67 1.72 11.66 16.60
N ASP A 68 2.31 11.31 17.75
CA ASP A 68 3.62 11.80 18.17
C ASP A 68 4.29 10.84 19.16
N ILE A 69 5.63 10.80 19.17
CA ILE A 69 6.43 9.97 20.05
C ILE A 69 7.48 10.84 20.75
N LYS A 70 7.36 10.96 22.08
CA LYS A 70 8.30 11.72 22.92
C LYS A 70 9.22 10.79 23.70
N ASN A 71 10.53 11.01 23.59
CA ASN A 71 11.51 10.31 24.43
C ASN A 71 11.58 10.97 25.82
N LYS A 72 11.25 10.21 26.86
CA LYS A 72 11.26 10.62 28.28
C LYS A 72 12.36 9.89 29.05
N LYS A 73 13.61 9.92 28.57
CA LYS A 73 14.83 9.34 29.17
C LYS A 73 14.77 7.83 29.49
N SER A 74 13.84 7.38 30.34
CA SER A 74 13.63 5.99 30.76
C SER A 74 12.52 5.27 30.00
N TYR A 75 11.65 6.00 29.30
CA TYR A 75 10.58 5.44 28.47
C TYR A 75 10.23 6.39 27.31
N PHE A 76 9.41 5.90 26.38
CA PHE A 76 8.76 6.67 25.34
C PHE A 76 7.29 6.88 25.67
N GLU A 77 6.82 8.09 25.43
CA GLU A 77 5.42 8.48 25.55
C GLU A 77 4.85 8.66 24.14
N LEU A 78 3.89 7.80 23.78
CA LEU A 78 3.20 7.84 22.50
C LEU A 78 1.87 8.58 22.70
N ASN A 79 1.70 9.68 22.00
CA ASN A 79 0.43 10.38 21.92
C ASN A 79 -0.39 9.74 20.82
N THR A 80 -1.54 9.17 21.16
CA THR A 80 -2.43 8.48 20.23
C THR A 80 -3.80 9.16 20.18
N GLN A 81 -4.62 8.83 19.18
CA GLN A 81 -5.99 9.34 19.10
C GLN A 81 -6.84 8.97 20.32
N ASN A 82 -6.58 7.82 20.94
CA ASN A 82 -7.31 7.33 22.10
C ASN A 82 -6.64 7.63 23.45
N GLY A 83 -5.56 8.44 23.47
CA GLY A 83 -4.86 8.83 24.69
C GLY A 83 -3.36 8.56 24.67
N ILE A 84 -2.75 8.46 25.85
CA ILE A 84 -1.29 8.37 26.00
C ILE A 84 -0.88 6.96 26.38
N ILE A 85 0.05 6.38 25.63
CA ILE A 85 0.64 5.05 25.89
C ILE A 85 2.11 5.24 26.28
N LYS A 86 2.58 4.50 27.28
CA LYS A 86 3.98 4.52 27.72
C LYS A 86 4.63 3.17 27.42
N SER A 87 5.80 3.20 26.77
CA SER A 87 6.57 1.99 26.48
C SER A 87 8.07 2.22 26.65
N LYS A 88 8.81 1.18 27.05
CA LYS A 88 10.29 1.23 27.09
C LYS A 88 10.93 1.06 25.73
N ARG A 89 10.23 0.42 24.78
CA ARG A 89 10.74 0.10 23.44
C ARG A 89 9.65 0.33 22.40
N ILE A 90 10.06 0.78 21.23
CA ILE A 90 9.17 1.02 20.10
C ILE A 90 9.81 0.37 18.87
N VAL A 91 8.98 -0.32 18.10
CA VAL A 91 9.32 -0.77 16.74
C VAL A 91 8.33 -0.10 15.81
N ILE A 92 8.83 0.64 14.81
CA ILE A 92 8.00 1.39 13.86
C ILE A 92 7.89 0.56 12.59
N CYS A 93 6.66 0.17 12.24
CA CYS A 93 6.37 -0.66 11.07
C CYS A 93 5.31 -0.01 10.16
N THR A 94 5.18 1.32 10.12
CA THR A 94 4.07 2.06 9.48
C THR A 94 3.93 1.88 7.96
N GLY A 95 4.95 1.33 7.28
CA GLY A 95 4.98 1.26 5.82
C GLY A 95 5.11 2.66 5.18
N PHE A 96 4.93 2.73 3.86
CA PHE A 96 5.09 3.95 3.06
C PHE A 96 3.96 4.18 2.04
N TYR A 97 2.93 3.33 2.03
CA TYR A 97 1.94 3.25 0.95
C TYR A 97 0.86 4.34 1.00
N ASP A 98 0.72 5.07 2.12
CA ASP A 98 -0.26 6.15 2.26
C ASP A 98 0.28 7.52 1.78
N ILE A 99 1.57 7.62 1.46
CA ILE A 99 2.22 8.88 1.08
C ILE A 99 2.62 8.81 -0.41
N PRO A 100 1.86 9.46 -1.31
CA PRO A 100 2.19 9.42 -2.72
C PRO A 100 3.43 10.29 -3.00
N TYR A 101 4.25 9.86 -3.96
CA TYR A 101 5.26 10.73 -4.54
C TYR A 101 4.57 11.70 -5.51
N LEU A 102 4.46 12.96 -5.09
CA LEU A 102 3.96 14.03 -5.94
C LEU A 102 4.97 14.35 -7.05
N LEU A 103 4.47 14.53 -8.26
CA LEU A 103 5.19 14.93 -9.46
C LEU A 103 5.63 16.40 -9.40
N ASN A 104 4.93 17.22 -8.61
CA ASN A 104 5.07 18.67 -8.50
C ASN A 104 5.00 19.37 -9.86
N ILE A 105 3.98 19.05 -10.66
CA ILE A 105 3.77 19.61 -12.00
C ILE A 105 2.49 20.45 -12.09
N PRO A 106 2.42 21.42 -13.02
CA PRO A 106 1.19 22.18 -13.24
C PRO A 106 0.01 21.26 -13.58
N GLY A 107 -1.09 21.39 -12.83
CA GLY A 107 -2.31 20.61 -13.03
C GLY A 107 -2.38 19.27 -12.30
N GLU A 108 -1.41 18.96 -11.43
CA GLU A 108 -1.43 17.77 -10.58
C GLU A 108 -2.62 17.76 -9.58
N GLU A 109 -3.04 18.94 -9.13
CA GLU A 109 -4.16 19.11 -8.18
C GLU A 109 -5.57 19.00 -8.83
N LEU A 110 -5.66 18.66 -10.11
CA LEU A 110 -6.96 18.53 -10.79
C LEU A 110 -7.68 17.25 -10.34
N ASP A 111 -9.00 17.29 -10.15
CA ASP A 111 -9.82 16.13 -9.72
C ASP A 111 -9.67 14.87 -10.57
N LYS A 112 -9.25 15.01 -11.83
CA LYS A 112 -9.00 13.91 -12.78
C LYS A 112 -7.63 13.23 -12.60
N VAL A 113 -6.73 13.82 -11.82
CA VAL A 113 -5.38 13.30 -11.55
C VAL A 113 -5.46 12.52 -10.24
N LEU A 114 -5.12 11.23 -10.32
CA LEU A 114 -5.24 10.30 -9.21
C LEU A 114 -3.89 9.65 -8.94
N HIS A 115 -3.42 9.69 -7.70
CA HIS A 115 -2.21 9.00 -7.25
C HIS A 115 -2.49 7.55 -6.82
N TYR A 116 -3.76 7.18 -6.68
CA TYR A 116 -4.19 5.86 -6.29
C TYR A 116 -5.28 5.36 -7.22
N TYR A 117 -5.12 4.13 -7.68
CA TYR A 117 -6.07 3.45 -8.57
C TYR A 117 -6.94 2.49 -7.75
N ASN A 118 -8.24 2.51 -8.02
CA ASN A 118 -9.21 1.62 -7.36
C ASN A 118 -9.70 0.53 -8.32
N GLU A 119 -10.45 0.92 -9.33
CA GLU A 119 -11.04 -0.01 -10.29
C GLU A 119 -11.15 0.55 -11.70
N SER A 120 -11.23 -0.33 -12.69
CA SER A 120 -11.21 0.03 -14.11
C SER A 120 -12.53 0.59 -14.63
N HIS A 121 -13.65 0.21 -14.00
CA HIS A 121 -14.99 0.38 -14.58
C HIS A 121 -15.35 1.84 -14.86
N PRO A 122 -15.03 2.82 -13.99
CA PRO A 122 -15.28 4.23 -14.25
C PRO A 122 -14.61 4.78 -15.52
N TYR A 123 -13.57 4.13 -16.03
CA TYR A 123 -12.77 4.62 -17.16
C TYR A 123 -13.14 4.01 -18.52
N TYR A 124 -14.27 3.31 -18.60
CA TYR A 124 -14.77 2.75 -19.86
C TYR A 124 -14.93 3.83 -20.95
N LYS A 125 -14.40 3.56 -22.15
CA LYS A 125 -14.35 4.49 -23.30
C LYS A 125 -13.64 5.83 -23.05
N MET A 126 -12.90 5.98 -21.95
CA MET A 126 -12.09 7.18 -21.69
C MET A 126 -10.69 7.05 -22.31
N ASN A 127 -10.04 8.20 -22.55
CA ASN A 127 -8.62 8.26 -22.86
C ASN A 127 -7.87 8.43 -21.53
N ILE A 128 -6.96 7.52 -21.23
CA ILE A 128 -6.25 7.46 -19.95
C ILE A 128 -4.77 7.72 -20.19
N ALA A 129 -4.19 8.59 -19.39
CA ALA A 129 -2.74 8.79 -19.31
C ALA A 129 -2.23 8.26 -17.96
N ILE A 130 -1.19 7.43 -18.00
CA ILE A 130 -0.56 6.85 -16.82
C ILE A 130 0.89 7.34 -16.77
N VAL A 131 1.27 7.97 -15.65
CA VAL A 131 2.64 8.44 -15.44
C VAL A 131 3.38 7.43 -14.57
N GLY A 132 4.34 6.73 -15.14
CA GLY A 132 5.14 5.70 -14.48
C GLY A 132 5.42 4.50 -15.38
N ALA A 133 6.43 3.71 -14.99
CA ALA A 133 6.83 2.48 -15.69
C ALA A 133 7.08 1.29 -14.74
N GLY A 134 6.73 1.42 -13.46
CA GLY A 134 6.79 0.33 -12.49
C GLY A 134 5.59 -0.62 -12.61
N ASN A 135 5.61 -1.71 -11.83
CA ASN A 135 4.55 -2.73 -11.84
C ASN A 135 3.15 -2.14 -11.71
N SER A 136 2.93 -1.22 -10.76
CA SER A 136 1.63 -0.57 -10.57
C SER A 136 1.14 0.15 -11.83
N ALA A 137 2.02 0.85 -12.55
CA ALA A 137 1.64 1.55 -13.78
C ALA A 137 1.23 0.57 -14.89
N VAL A 138 1.95 -0.55 -15.01
CA VAL A 138 1.66 -1.60 -15.99
C VAL A 138 0.36 -2.33 -15.66
N ASP A 139 0.11 -2.65 -14.39
CA ASP A 139 -1.11 -3.31 -13.93
C ASP A 139 -2.34 -2.45 -14.22
N VAL A 140 -2.29 -1.14 -13.89
CA VAL A 140 -3.37 -0.20 -14.19
C VAL A 140 -3.61 -0.06 -15.70
N ALA A 141 -2.53 0.01 -16.49
CA ALA A 141 -2.63 0.10 -17.93
C ALA A 141 -3.34 -1.13 -18.52
N LEU A 142 -2.95 -2.32 -18.06
CA LEU A 142 -3.50 -3.58 -18.53
C LEU A 142 -4.96 -3.76 -18.10
N ASP A 143 -5.29 -3.43 -16.85
CA ASP A 143 -6.64 -3.56 -16.31
C ASP A 143 -7.62 -2.62 -17.04
N THR A 144 -7.27 -1.34 -17.16
CA THR A 144 -8.11 -0.35 -17.85
C THR A 144 -8.27 -0.65 -19.35
N TYR A 145 -7.19 -1.06 -20.03
CA TYR A 145 -7.25 -1.45 -21.44
C TYR A 145 -8.19 -2.65 -21.66
N ARG A 146 -8.01 -3.73 -20.87
CA ARG A 146 -8.85 -4.94 -20.96
C ARG A 146 -10.32 -4.67 -20.67
N LYS A 147 -10.62 -3.61 -19.92
CA LYS A 147 -11.97 -3.24 -19.50
C LYS A 147 -12.60 -2.14 -20.36
N GLY A 148 -11.97 -1.84 -21.51
CA GLY A 148 -12.58 -1.06 -22.58
C GLY A 148 -12.32 0.44 -22.51
N ALA A 149 -11.22 0.87 -21.89
CA ALA A 149 -10.70 2.22 -22.12
C ALA A 149 -10.52 2.47 -23.63
N LYS A 150 -10.81 3.69 -24.09
CA LYS A 150 -10.69 4.05 -25.52
C LYS A 150 -9.22 4.11 -25.95
N SER A 151 -8.36 4.64 -25.08
CA SER A 151 -6.91 4.63 -25.25
C SER A 151 -6.22 4.67 -23.91
N VAL A 152 -5.04 4.05 -23.83
CA VAL A 152 -4.16 4.07 -22.66
C VAL A 152 -2.77 4.47 -23.13
N THR A 153 -2.29 5.61 -22.64
CA THR A 153 -0.97 6.16 -22.95
C THR A 153 -0.11 6.15 -21.69
N MET A 154 1.04 5.49 -21.75
CA MET A 154 1.99 5.47 -20.64
C MET A 154 3.12 6.46 -20.91
N GLY A 155 3.40 7.35 -19.96
CA GLY A 155 4.54 8.25 -19.97
C GLY A 155 5.47 7.94 -18.80
N TYR A 156 6.78 7.92 -19.04
CA TYR A 156 7.76 7.78 -17.97
C TYR A 156 8.95 8.70 -18.22
N SER A 157 9.54 9.19 -17.13
CA SER A 157 10.79 9.95 -17.19
C SER A 157 11.92 9.09 -16.68
N ARG A 158 13.01 9.02 -17.45
CA ARG A 158 14.27 8.45 -16.98
C ARG A 158 15.04 9.57 -16.29
N LYS A 159 15.27 9.44 -14.98
CA LYS A 159 16.30 10.27 -14.32
C LYS A 159 17.62 10.00 -15.05
N ARG A 160 18.22 11.02 -15.67
CA ARG A 160 19.62 10.97 -16.06
C ARG A 160 20.41 10.91 -14.75
N GLU A 161 21.10 9.81 -14.52
CA GLU A 161 22.10 9.74 -13.46
C GLU A 161 23.22 10.72 -13.83
N ASN A 162 23.32 11.84 -13.11
CA ASN A 162 24.54 12.63 -13.11
C ASN A 162 25.59 11.81 -12.35
N LEU A 163 26.41 11.08 -13.11
CA LEU A 163 27.67 10.51 -12.64
C LEU A 163 28.68 11.65 -12.39
N GLU A 164 28.42 12.45 -11.37
CA GLU A 164 29.46 13.26 -10.74
C GLU A 164 29.52 12.86 -9.26
N ARG A 165 30.21 11.75 -9.02
CA ARG A 165 30.89 11.46 -7.76
C ARG A 165 32.38 11.43 -8.08
N ILE A 166 33.08 12.50 -7.71
CA ILE A 166 34.50 12.45 -7.32
C ILE A 166 34.50 12.44 -5.79
#